data_AF-A0AAU8N337-F1
#
_entry.id   AF-A0AAU8N337-F1
#
_cell.length_a   1.000
_cell.length_b   1.000
_cell.length_c   1.000
_cell.angle_alpha   90.00
_cell.angle_beta   90.00
_cell.angle_gamma   90.00
#
_symmetry.space_group_name_H-M   'P 1'
#
loop_
_entity.id
_entity.type
_entity.pdbx_description
1 polymer ?
#
loop_
_entity_poly.entity_id
_entity_poly.type
_entity_poly.pdbx_seq_one_letter_code
_entity_poly.pdbx_strand_id
1 'polypeptide(L)'
;MRPVPATGRARSGSPPTAPIGALMRLRRVVWRAWWSRGSGFRRAVRALGLLLVSGPISLGLGAATAQASSPVGPHEAHWSTNLDSVVVLVHRPQAFAPLQAFGCVPLLLASHVHEERGMTAVDGERGRVNALTSGAGKGGTSIGPVTQETWLHELAFTSEGALIAWRAIILRPDASVTVGAWQGPPQPTGASAPGATDGPTAAPGPTGPPPAPGTAPGRGAAPATPASTGAWEPDPVDEGETRGTTRAEG
;
A
#
# COMPACT_ATOMS: atom_id res chain seq x y z
N MET A 1 87.55 46.89 50.78
CA MET A 1 87.35 45.57 50.15
C MET A 1 85.88 45.44 49.77
N ARG A 2 85.62 44.92 48.55
CA ARG A 2 84.36 44.99 47.79
C ARG A 2 83.21 44.16 48.37
N PRO A 3 81.93 44.55 48.17
CA PRO A 3 80.77 43.71 48.43
C PRO A 3 80.52 42.72 47.27
N VAL A 4 80.06 41.51 47.62
CA VAL A 4 79.65 40.45 46.69
C VAL A 4 78.14 40.54 46.48
N PRO A 5 77.61 40.62 45.25
CA PRO A 5 76.17 40.55 45.01
C PRO A 5 75.70 39.11 44.77
N ALA A 6 74.56 38.79 45.39
CA ALA A 6 73.82 37.54 45.20
C ALA A 6 73.15 37.52 43.81
N THR A 7 73.43 36.49 43.01
CA THR A 7 72.76 36.24 41.73
C THR A 7 71.58 35.30 41.93
N GLY A 8 70.37 35.86 41.97
CA GLY A 8 69.12 35.12 41.76
C GLY A 8 68.87 34.90 40.26
N ARG A 9 68.73 33.64 39.83
CA ARG A 9 68.38 33.27 38.46
C ARG A 9 66.90 32.89 38.40
N ALA A 10 66.07 33.80 37.88
CA ALA A 10 64.70 33.50 37.47
C ALA A 10 64.73 32.62 36.21
N ARG A 11 64.09 31.44 36.25
CA ARG A 11 63.80 30.66 35.04
C ARG A 11 62.50 31.19 34.43
N SER A 12 62.57 31.71 33.21
CA SER A 12 61.42 32.07 32.38
C SER A 12 60.76 30.79 31.84
N GLY A 13 59.55 30.49 32.29
CA GLY A 13 58.66 29.54 31.61
C GLY A 13 57.82 30.29 30.56
N SER A 14 57.90 29.87 29.29
CA SER A 14 56.93 30.26 28.26
C SER A 14 55.73 29.31 28.29
N PRO A 15 54.47 29.79 28.26
CA PRO A 15 53.32 28.90 28.17
C PRO A 15 53.04 28.46 26.71
N PRO A 16 52.64 27.20 26.46
CA PRO A 16 52.19 26.73 25.16
C PRO A 16 50.70 27.07 24.95
N THR A 17 50.39 28.21 24.34
CA THR A 17 49.00 28.63 23.99
C THR A 17 48.81 28.87 22.49
N ALA A 18 49.49 28.11 21.63
CA ALA A 18 49.41 28.28 20.18
C ALA A 18 48.16 27.66 19.49
N PRO A 19 47.67 26.45 19.81
CA PRO A 19 46.64 25.81 18.97
C PRO A 19 45.22 26.32 19.22
N ILE A 20 44.90 26.67 20.48
CA ILE A 20 43.56 27.16 20.87
C ILE A 20 43.31 28.56 20.31
N GLY A 21 44.34 29.42 20.30
CA GLY A 21 44.28 30.77 19.75
C GLY A 21 44.01 30.79 18.23
N ALA A 22 44.60 29.85 17.49
CA ALA A 22 44.40 29.72 16.05
C ALA A 22 42.96 29.26 15.72
N LEU A 23 42.45 28.26 16.45
CA LEU A 23 41.07 27.77 16.27
C LEU A 23 40.02 28.85 16.57
N MET A 24 40.24 29.65 17.61
CA MET A 24 39.35 30.76 17.97
C MET A 24 39.41 31.93 16.97
N ARG A 25 40.56 32.19 16.33
CA ARG A 25 40.67 33.19 15.26
C ARG A 25 39.95 32.71 14.00
N LEU A 26 40.13 31.45 13.62
CA LEU A 26 39.43 30.85 12.48
C LEU A 26 37.91 30.86 12.68
N ARG A 27 37.42 30.46 13.86
CA ARG A 27 36.00 30.56 14.22
C ARG A 27 35.48 31.99 14.09
N ARG A 28 36.22 33.00 14.55
CA ARG A 28 35.80 34.41 14.47
C ARG A 28 35.76 34.94 13.03
N VAL A 29 36.72 34.55 12.19
CA VAL A 29 36.75 34.94 10.77
C VAL A 29 35.59 34.30 10.02
N VAL A 30 35.37 33.00 10.21
CA VAL A 30 34.25 32.27 9.62
C VAL A 30 32.91 32.84 10.11
N TRP A 31 32.80 33.18 11.39
CA TRP A 31 31.59 33.79 11.96
C TRP A 31 31.27 35.14 11.34
N ARG A 32 32.25 36.04 11.21
CA ARG A 32 32.04 37.34 10.57
C ARG A 32 31.66 37.20 9.08
N ALA A 33 32.36 36.32 8.37
CA ALA A 33 32.06 36.02 6.95
C ALA A 33 30.68 35.37 6.74
N TRP A 34 30.18 34.65 7.74
CA TRP A 34 28.84 34.07 7.73
C TRP A 34 27.73 35.10 7.98
N TRP A 35 27.98 36.06 8.88
CA TRP A 35 27.05 37.16 9.14
C TRP A 35 27.03 38.21 8.04
N SER A 36 28.12 38.36 7.27
CA SER A 36 28.17 39.25 6.09
C SER A 36 27.40 38.72 4.88
N ARG A 37 26.93 37.46 4.89
CA ARG A 37 26.10 36.89 3.82
C ARG A 37 24.63 37.30 4.00
N GLY A 38 23.86 37.33 2.91
CA GLY A 38 22.42 37.66 2.98
C GLY A 38 21.60 36.65 3.79
N SER A 39 20.44 37.08 4.31
CA SER A 39 19.49 36.20 5.00
C SER A 39 19.00 35.05 4.11
N GLY A 40 18.81 35.30 2.81
CA GLY A 40 18.46 34.28 1.81
C GLY A 40 19.53 33.18 1.66
N PHE A 41 20.81 33.56 1.59
CA PHE A 41 21.92 32.60 1.51
C PHE A 41 22.00 31.70 2.75
N ARG A 42 21.89 32.27 3.95
CA ARG A 42 21.90 31.49 5.19
C ARG A 42 20.70 30.55 5.29
N ARG A 43 19.52 30.97 4.80
CA ARG A 43 18.33 30.13 4.75
C ARG A 43 18.52 28.96 3.79
N ALA A 44 19.08 29.19 2.61
CA ALA A 44 19.40 28.15 1.63
C ALA A 44 20.42 27.13 2.16
N VAL A 45 21.52 27.57 2.76
CA VAL A 45 22.54 26.66 3.33
C VAL A 45 21.99 25.85 4.49
N ARG A 46 21.14 26.44 5.35
CA ARG A 46 20.47 25.71 6.44
C ARG A 46 19.49 24.67 5.90
N ALA A 47 18.69 25.03 4.89
CA ALA A 47 17.77 24.11 4.25
C ALA A 47 18.51 22.93 3.60
N LEU A 48 19.61 23.21 2.88
CA LEU A 48 20.45 22.18 2.28
C LEU A 48 21.10 21.28 3.34
N GLY A 49 21.62 21.88 4.42
CA GLY A 49 22.17 21.13 5.55
C GLY A 49 21.13 20.24 6.24
N LEU A 50 19.91 20.74 6.44
CA LEU A 50 18.81 19.94 6.99
C LEU A 50 18.45 18.78 6.06
N LEU A 51 18.34 19.01 4.75
CA LEU A 51 18.02 17.97 3.76
C LEU A 51 19.10 16.88 3.70
N LEU A 52 20.37 17.29 3.72
CA LEU A 52 21.52 16.38 3.70
C LEU A 52 21.67 15.57 4.99
N VAL A 53 21.12 16.04 6.12
CA VAL A 53 21.15 15.28 7.38
C VAL A 53 19.90 14.41 7.52
N SER A 54 18.71 14.95 7.25
CA SER A 54 17.46 14.21 7.39
C SER A 54 17.28 13.16 6.31
N GLY A 55 17.72 13.42 5.07
CA GLY A 55 17.61 12.47 3.95
C GLY A 55 18.28 11.12 4.23
N PRO A 56 19.57 11.08 4.59
CA PRO A 56 20.25 9.83 4.90
C PRO A 56 19.71 9.14 6.15
N ILE A 57 19.31 9.89 7.17
CA ILE A 57 18.71 9.33 8.39
C ILE A 57 17.40 8.63 8.02
N SER A 58 16.51 9.30 7.28
CA SER A 58 15.25 8.72 6.82
C SER A 58 15.46 7.53 5.88
N LEU A 59 16.44 7.60 4.98
CA LEU A 59 16.77 6.51 4.06
C LEU A 59 17.33 5.29 4.82
N GLY A 60 18.23 5.50 5.77
CA GLY A 60 18.80 4.44 6.59
C GLY A 60 17.76 3.80 7.50
N LEU A 61 16.90 4.60 8.13
CA LEU A 61 15.79 4.10 8.94
C LEU A 61 14.81 3.29 8.07
N GLY A 62 14.42 3.81 6.91
CA GLY A 62 13.54 3.12 5.97
C GLY A 62 14.11 1.80 5.46
N ALA A 63 15.39 1.77 5.09
CA ALA A 63 16.06 0.54 4.65
C ALA A 63 16.16 -0.51 5.77
N ALA A 64 16.37 -0.08 7.01
CA ALA A 64 16.48 -0.99 8.16
C ALA A 64 15.11 -1.51 8.64
N THR A 65 14.03 -0.74 8.49
CA THR A 65 12.68 -1.14 8.94
C THR A 65 11.80 -1.70 7.83
N ALA A 66 12.29 -1.77 6.59
CA ALA A 66 11.58 -2.41 5.48
C ALA A 66 11.66 -3.94 5.59
N GLN A 67 11.15 -4.52 6.67
CA GLN A 67 11.02 -5.96 6.87
C GLN A 67 9.66 -6.22 7.52
N ALA A 68 8.82 -7.01 6.86
CA ALA A 68 7.58 -7.50 7.42
C ALA A 68 7.62 -9.03 7.36
N SER A 69 7.87 -9.66 8.52
CA SER A 69 7.72 -11.09 8.71
C SER A 69 6.53 -11.33 9.62
N SER A 70 5.56 -12.11 9.16
CA SER A 70 4.47 -12.62 9.98
C SER A 70 4.55 -14.16 10.01
N PRO A 71 4.58 -14.79 11.19
CA PRO A 71 4.57 -16.24 11.29
C PRO A 71 3.23 -16.80 10.79
N VAL A 72 3.27 -17.83 9.95
CA VAL A 72 2.10 -18.66 9.59
C VAL A 72 2.26 -20.04 10.21
N GLY A 73 2.22 -20.10 11.55
CA GLY A 73 2.44 -21.34 12.30
C GLY A 73 3.93 -21.70 12.49
N PRO A 74 4.33 -22.99 12.46
CA PRO A 74 5.70 -23.43 12.79
C PRO A 74 6.73 -23.17 11.67
N HIS A 75 6.31 -22.58 10.55
CA HIS A 75 7.19 -22.26 9.42
C HIS A 75 7.33 -20.75 9.25
N GLU A 76 8.56 -20.31 9.00
CA GLU A 76 8.87 -18.93 8.69
C GLU A 76 8.58 -18.71 7.19
N ALA A 77 7.67 -17.78 6.89
CA ALA A 77 7.38 -17.43 5.51
C ALA A 77 8.46 -16.48 5.00
N HIS A 78 9.23 -16.91 4.00
CA HIS A 78 10.22 -16.07 3.32
C HIS A 78 9.54 -15.35 2.15
N TRP A 79 9.48 -14.03 2.21
CA TRP A 79 8.88 -13.18 1.17
C TRP A 79 9.98 -12.41 0.44
N SER A 80 9.95 -12.36 -0.89
CA SER A 80 10.76 -11.42 -1.66
C SER A 80 9.87 -10.64 -2.62
N THR A 81 9.95 -9.31 -2.57
CA THR A 81 9.20 -8.42 -3.47
C THR A 81 10.16 -7.90 -4.53
N ASN A 82 10.30 -8.62 -5.64
CA ASN A 82 11.08 -8.18 -6.80
C ASN A 82 10.11 -7.84 -7.94
N LEU A 83 9.20 -6.91 -7.67
CA LEU A 83 8.12 -6.56 -8.57
C LEU A 83 8.40 -5.18 -9.15
N ASP A 84 8.56 -5.09 -10.47
CA ASP A 84 8.56 -3.82 -11.22
C ASP A 84 7.14 -3.24 -11.35
N SER A 85 6.31 -3.38 -10.31
CA SER A 85 4.98 -2.78 -10.27
C SER A 85 4.57 -2.32 -8.88
N VAL A 86 3.65 -1.37 -8.85
CA VAL A 86 3.13 -0.79 -7.62
C VAL A 86 1.84 -1.51 -7.25
N VAL A 87 1.84 -2.13 -6.07
CA VAL A 87 0.64 -2.70 -5.46
C VAL A 87 0.32 -1.89 -4.21
N VAL A 88 -0.91 -1.41 -4.10
CA VAL A 88 -1.38 -0.71 -2.89
C VAL A 88 -2.26 -1.64 -2.09
N LEU A 89 -1.83 -1.92 -0.85
CA LEU A 89 -2.65 -2.57 0.17
C LEU A 89 -3.31 -1.51 1.04
N VAL A 90 -4.65 -1.52 1.08
CA VAL A 90 -5.44 -0.68 1.98
C VAL A 90 -6.42 -1.56 2.72
N HIS A 91 -6.55 -1.39 4.04
CA HIS A 91 -7.49 -2.25 4.78
C HIS A 91 -8.93 -2.03 4.31
N ARG A 92 -9.34 -0.77 4.12
CA ARG A 92 -10.72 -0.38 3.77
C ARG A 92 -10.88 -0.12 2.26
N PRO A 93 -11.78 -0.83 1.56
CA PRO A 93 -11.94 -0.74 0.10
C PRO A 93 -12.49 0.62 -0.37
N GLN A 94 -13.07 1.43 0.51
CA GLN A 94 -13.57 2.77 0.18
C GLN A 94 -12.45 3.71 -0.30
N ALA A 95 -11.20 3.43 0.06
CA ALA A 95 -10.03 4.16 -0.42
C ALA A 95 -9.73 3.90 -1.92
N PHE A 96 -10.36 2.91 -2.55
CA PHE A 96 -10.11 2.57 -3.95
C PHE A 96 -10.57 3.66 -4.92
N ALA A 97 -11.74 4.27 -4.71
CA ALA A 97 -12.35 5.18 -5.69
C ALA A 97 -11.40 6.28 -6.20
N PRO A 98 -10.72 7.07 -5.34
CA PRO A 98 -9.77 8.07 -5.84
C PRO A 98 -8.55 7.44 -6.53
N LEU A 99 -8.03 6.31 -6.03
CA LEU A 99 -6.86 5.64 -6.63
C LEU A 99 -7.16 5.05 -8.01
N GLN A 100 -8.37 4.49 -8.15
CA GLN A 100 -8.94 3.99 -9.40
C GLN A 100 -9.12 5.12 -10.42
N ALA A 101 -9.68 6.26 -9.99
CA ALA A 101 -9.86 7.42 -10.86
C ALA A 101 -8.51 7.96 -11.38
N PHE A 102 -7.49 8.04 -10.52
CA PHE A 102 -6.17 8.53 -10.94
C PHE A 102 -5.42 7.59 -11.89
N GLY A 103 -5.48 6.28 -11.67
CA GLY A 103 -4.91 5.29 -12.61
C GLY A 103 -3.40 5.01 -12.51
N CYS A 104 -2.68 5.56 -11.52
CA CYS A 104 -1.22 5.37 -11.41
C CYS A 104 -0.78 4.03 -10.79
N VAL A 105 -1.71 3.29 -10.20
CA VAL A 105 -1.40 2.06 -9.46
C VAL A 105 -2.16 0.91 -10.13
N PRO A 106 -1.47 -0.05 -10.77
CA PRO A 106 -2.13 -1.08 -11.57
C PRO A 106 -2.90 -2.12 -10.74
N LEU A 107 -2.64 -2.23 -9.44
CA LEU A 107 -3.30 -3.17 -8.55
C LEU A 107 -3.57 -2.61 -7.15
N LEU A 108 -4.84 -2.66 -6.74
CA LEU A 108 -5.29 -2.33 -5.40
C LEU A 108 -5.83 -3.58 -4.70
N LEU A 109 -5.38 -3.82 -3.48
CA LEU A 109 -5.82 -4.94 -2.65
C LEU A 109 -6.42 -4.41 -1.36
N ALA A 110 -7.61 -4.90 -1.01
CA ALA A 110 -8.29 -4.53 0.22
C ALA A 110 -8.90 -5.70 0.96
N SER A 111 -9.19 -5.45 2.23
CA SER A 111 -9.84 -6.39 3.13
C SER A 111 -11.06 -5.76 3.79
N HIS A 112 -11.19 -5.90 5.11
CA HIS A 112 -12.23 -5.32 5.98
C HIS A 112 -13.59 -6.02 5.93
N VAL A 113 -14.03 -6.50 4.76
CA VAL A 113 -15.42 -6.98 4.58
C VAL A 113 -15.63 -8.47 4.88
N HIS A 114 -14.59 -9.19 5.29
CA HIS A 114 -14.65 -10.62 5.66
C HIS A 114 -15.27 -11.53 4.56
N GLU A 115 -15.18 -11.11 3.31
CA GLU A 115 -15.79 -11.76 2.14
C GLU A 115 -14.91 -11.50 0.90
N GLU A 116 -15.06 -12.34 -0.13
CA GLU A 116 -14.48 -12.14 -1.47
C GLU A 116 -15.50 -11.48 -2.40
N ARG A 117 -15.08 -10.48 -3.18
CA ARG A 117 -15.97 -9.69 -4.07
C ARG A 117 -15.56 -9.72 -5.54
N GLY A 118 -14.75 -10.69 -5.93
CA GLY A 118 -14.11 -10.75 -7.23
C GLY A 118 -12.99 -9.72 -7.42
N MET A 119 -12.22 -9.93 -8.48
CA MET A 119 -11.40 -8.89 -9.07
C MET A 119 -12.24 -8.03 -10.01
N THR A 120 -12.01 -6.73 -9.97
CA THR A 120 -12.62 -5.72 -10.85
C THR A 120 -11.53 -4.96 -11.58
N ALA A 121 -11.88 -4.34 -12.71
CA ALA A 121 -11.00 -3.44 -13.43
C ALA A 121 -11.75 -2.19 -13.86
N VAL A 122 -11.06 -1.05 -13.82
CA VAL A 122 -11.54 0.24 -14.32
C VAL A 122 -10.43 0.94 -15.07
N ASP A 123 -10.80 1.79 -16.03
CA ASP A 123 -9.86 2.70 -16.69
C ASP A 123 -9.86 4.04 -15.94
N GLY A 124 -8.74 4.35 -15.30
CA GLY A 124 -8.47 5.66 -14.70
C GLY A 124 -7.80 6.62 -15.69
N GLU A 125 -7.57 7.86 -15.26
CA GLU A 125 -6.95 8.91 -16.10
C GLU A 125 -5.60 8.51 -16.71
N ARG A 126 -4.79 7.75 -15.95
CA ARG A 126 -3.40 7.40 -16.32
C ARG A 126 -3.20 5.94 -16.66
N GLY A 127 -4.26 5.13 -16.60
CA GLY A 127 -4.16 3.71 -16.89
C GLY A 127 -5.23 2.89 -16.19
N ARG A 128 -5.22 1.60 -16.55
CA ARG A 128 -6.10 0.59 -15.97
C ARG A 128 -5.70 0.26 -14.54
N VAL A 129 -6.69 0.12 -13.68
CA VAL A 129 -6.53 -0.30 -12.29
C VAL A 129 -7.34 -1.55 -12.05
N ASN A 130 -6.66 -2.63 -11.64
CA ASN A 130 -7.33 -3.81 -11.09
C ASN A 130 -7.53 -3.63 -9.59
N ALA A 131 -8.65 -4.12 -9.06
CA ALA A 131 -8.96 -4.03 -7.65
C ALA A 131 -9.57 -5.34 -7.16
N LEU A 132 -9.02 -5.88 -6.07
CA LEU A 132 -9.50 -7.10 -5.42
C LEU A 132 -9.81 -6.80 -3.95
N THR A 133 -11.04 -7.08 -3.54
CA THR A 133 -11.44 -7.03 -2.13
C THR A 133 -11.65 -8.45 -1.63
N SER A 134 -10.86 -8.85 -0.63
CA SER A 134 -10.92 -10.19 -0.04
C SER A 134 -10.74 -10.12 1.47
N GLY A 135 -11.52 -10.91 2.20
CA GLY A 135 -11.39 -11.06 3.64
C GLY A 135 -11.53 -12.51 4.08
N ALA A 136 -10.89 -12.84 5.19
CA ALA A 136 -11.17 -14.08 5.88
C ALA A 136 -12.43 -13.91 6.73
N GLY A 137 -13.31 -14.92 6.75
CA GLY A 137 -14.38 -14.98 7.74
C GLY A 137 -13.84 -15.05 9.18
N LYS A 138 -14.74 -15.08 10.15
CA LYS A 138 -14.41 -15.19 11.58
C LYS A 138 -13.52 -16.43 11.83
N GLY A 139 -12.49 -16.26 12.66
CA GLY A 139 -11.49 -17.31 12.90
C GLY A 139 -10.62 -17.62 11.67
N GLY A 140 -10.32 -16.59 10.86
CA GLY A 140 -9.59 -16.66 9.59
C GLY A 140 -8.19 -17.29 9.67
N THR A 141 -7.41 -17.19 8.58
CA THR A 141 -6.13 -17.91 8.36
C THR A 141 -5.03 -17.75 9.43
N SER A 142 -5.25 -16.94 10.46
CA SER A 142 -4.38 -16.78 11.63
C SER A 142 -4.88 -17.60 12.84
N ILE A 143 -3.98 -18.47 13.32
CA ILE A 143 -3.97 -19.21 14.59
C ILE A 143 -5.35 -19.56 15.17
N GLY A 144 -5.84 -20.75 14.81
CA GLY A 144 -7.09 -21.33 15.31
C GLY A 144 -7.79 -22.16 14.22
N PRO A 145 -8.83 -22.91 14.57
CA PRO A 145 -9.67 -23.56 13.57
C PRO A 145 -10.45 -22.52 12.75
N VAL A 146 -10.49 -22.71 11.44
CA VAL A 146 -11.30 -21.90 10.51
C VAL A 146 -12.78 -22.10 10.87
N THR A 147 -13.49 -21.03 11.26
CA THR A 147 -14.91 -21.15 11.65
C THR A 147 -15.88 -20.68 10.57
N GLN A 148 -15.37 -19.99 9.55
CA GLN A 148 -16.12 -19.55 8.38
C GLN A 148 -15.24 -19.69 7.13
N GLU A 149 -15.85 -19.73 5.95
CA GLU A 149 -15.08 -19.75 4.70
C GLU A 149 -14.09 -18.59 4.66
N THR A 150 -12.87 -18.92 4.26
CA THR A 150 -11.75 -17.99 4.26
C THR A 150 -11.09 -17.99 2.90
N TRP A 151 -10.85 -16.78 2.40
CA TRP A 151 -10.37 -16.56 1.05
C TRP A 151 -8.91 -16.10 1.07
N LEU A 152 -8.06 -16.90 0.44
CA LEU A 152 -6.70 -16.54 0.07
C LEU A 152 -6.65 -16.32 -1.44
N HIS A 153 -5.70 -15.52 -1.89
CA HIS A 153 -5.54 -15.23 -3.31
C HIS A 153 -4.11 -15.45 -3.74
N GLU A 154 -3.96 -16.07 -4.90
CA GLU A 154 -2.69 -16.18 -5.59
C GLU A 154 -2.75 -15.33 -6.85
N LEU A 155 -1.72 -14.50 -7.04
CA LEU A 155 -1.62 -13.57 -8.15
C LEU A 155 -0.31 -13.86 -8.89
N ALA A 156 -0.40 -13.94 -10.22
CA ALA A 156 0.74 -14.18 -11.10
C ALA A 156 1.05 -12.91 -11.89
N PHE A 157 2.33 -12.57 -11.96
CA PHE A 157 2.83 -11.38 -12.64
C PHE A 157 3.88 -11.77 -13.69
N THR A 158 4.05 -10.94 -14.73
CA THR A 158 5.23 -11.02 -15.60
C THR A 158 6.47 -10.54 -14.86
N SER A 159 7.65 -10.77 -15.43
CA SER A 159 8.92 -10.21 -14.95
C SER A 159 8.91 -8.69 -14.87
N GLU A 160 8.13 -8.02 -15.72
CA GLU A 160 7.97 -6.56 -15.78
C GLU A 160 6.85 -6.07 -14.84
N GLY A 161 6.29 -6.95 -13.99
CA GLY A 161 5.32 -6.59 -12.96
C GLY A 161 3.86 -6.50 -13.42
N ALA A 162 3.53 -6.87 -14.66
CA ALA A 162 2.14 -6.87 -15.14
C ALA A 162 1.36 -8.07 -14.57
N LEU A 163 0.17 -7.84 -13.99
CA LEU A 163 -0.71 -8.91 -13.53
C LEU A 163 -1.25 -9.71 -14.74
N ILE A 164 -1.07 -11.03 -14.74
CA ILE A 164 -1.47 -11.91 -15.85
C ILE A 164 -2.48 -12.98 -15.45
N ALA A 165 -2.52 -13.35 -14.17
CA ALA A 165 -3.54 -14.26 -13.67
C ALA A 165 -3.78 -14.08 -12.18
N TRP A 166 -4.95 -14.50 -11.72
CA TRP A 166 -5.32 -14.58 -10.32
C TRP A 166 -6.22 -15.80 -10.08
N ARG A 167 -6.21 -16.31 -8.85
CA ARG A 167 -7.16 -17.35 -8.41
C ARG A 167 -7.46 -17.22 -6.93
N ALA A 168 -8.66 -17.66 -6.55
CA ALA A 168 -9.05 -17.82 -5.17
C ALA A 168 -8.65 -19.20 -4.64
N ILE A 169 -8.22 -19.24 -3.39
CA ILE A 169 -7.98 -20.45 -2.60
C ILE A 169 -8.90 -20.35 -1.39
N ILE A 170 -9.82 -21.29 -1.27
CA ILE A 170 -10.90 -21.26 -0.27
C ILE A 170 -10.58 -22.31 0.80
N LEU A 171 -10.41 -21.85 2.03
CA LEU A 171 -10.29 -22.70 3.21
C LEU A 171 -11.66 -22.79 3.87
N ARG A 172 -12.12 -24.02 4.13
CA ARG A 172 -13.42 -24.29 4.73
C ARG A 172 -13.30 -24.81 6.16
N PRO A 173 -14.36 -24.67 7.00
CA PRO A 173 -14.33 -25.13 8.39
C PRO A 173 -14.13 -26.63 8.57
N ASP A 174 -14.43 -27.44 7.54
CA ASP A 174 -14.19 -28.88 7.49
C ASP A 174 -12.72 -29.25 7.18
N ALA A 175 -11.82 -28.28 7.25
CA ALA A 175 -10.40 -28.37 6.88
C ALA A 175 -10.14 -28.68 5.40
N SER A 176 -11.17 -28.64 4.55
CA SER A 176 -10.98 -28.79 3.12
C SER A 176 -10.47 -27.49 2.48
N VAL A 177 -9.69 -27.66 1.42
CA VAL A 177 -9.13 -26.55 0.63
C VAL A 177 -9.57 -26.72 -0.82
N THR A 178 -10.19 -25.68 -1.37
CA THR A 178 -10.49 -25.61 -2.80
C THR A 178 -9.54 -24.62 -3.45
N VAL A 179 -8.84 -25.04 -4.49
CA VAL A 179 -8.02 -24.15 -5.31
C VAL A 179 -8.79 -23.86 -6.60
N GLY A 180 -9.11 -22.59 -6.83
CA GLY A 180 -9.82 -22.16 -8.03
C GLY A 180 -8.97 -22.28 -9.29
N ALA A 181 -9.65 -22.26 -10.44
CA ALA A 181 -8.98 -22.12 -11.73
C ALA A 181 -8.31 -20.75 -11.84
N TRP A 182 -7.22 -20.68 -12.61
CA TRP A 182 -6.62 -19.41 -12.97
C TRP A 182 -7.57 -18.58 -13.85
N GLN A 183 -7.71 -17.31 -13.49
CA GLN A 183 -8.48 -16.30 -14.21
C GLN A 183 -7.53 -15.20 -14.69
N GLY A 184 -7.75 -14.66 -15.89
CA GLY A 184 -7.05 -13.45 -16.33
C GLY A 184 -7.57 -12.20 -15.59
N PRO A 185 -6.83 -11.07 -15.62
CA PRO A 185 -7.36 -9.79 -15.16
C PRO A 185 -8.64 -9.45 -15.94
N PRO A 186 -9.70 -8.98 -15.25
CA PRO A 186 -10.93 -8.61 -15.91
C PRO A 186 -10.69 -7.43 -16.88
N GLN A 187 -11.53 -7.34 -17.91
CA GLN A 187 -11.57 -6.14 -18.73
C GLN A 187 -12.42 -5.07 -18.02
N PRO A 188 -12.02 -3.79 -18.04
CA PRO A 188 -12.85 -2.69 -17.60
C PRO A 188 -14.17 -2.68 -18.36
N THR A 189 -15.27 -2.65 -17.63
CA THR A 189 -16.58 -2.39 -18.21
C THR A 189 -16.75 -0.88 -18.37
N GLY A 190 -16.62 -0.36 -19.61
CA GLY A 190 -16.86 1.07 -19.85
C GLY A 190 -16.53 1.66 -21.24
N ALA A 191 -17.13 1.16 -22.33
CA ALA A 191 -17.53 2.00 -23.47
C ALA A 191 -18.65 1.30 -24.25
N SER A 192 -19.90 1.77 -24.10
CA SER A 192 -20.88 1.57 -25.17
C SER A 192 -20.29 2.21 -26.43
N ALA A 193 -19.99 1.39 -27.44
CA ALA A 193 -19.70 1.91 -28.77
C ALA A 193 -20.91 2.73 -29.25
N PRO A 194 -20.73 3.94 -29.81
CA PRO A 194 -21.81 4.63 -30.49
C PRO A 194 -22.19 3.84 -31.74
N GLY A 195 -23.43 3.34 -31.79
CA GLY A 195 -24.15 2.98 -33.01
C GLY A 195 -23.47 1.99 -33.96
N ALA A 196 -23.66 0.68 -33.72
CA ALA A 196 -23.90 -0.22 -34.84
C ALA A 196 -25.41 -0.15 -35.13
N THR A 197 -25.73 0.60 -36.17
CA THR A 197 -27.06 0.77 -36.75
C THR A 197 -27.69 -0.60 -37.02
N ASP A 198 -28.98 -0.72 -36.72
CA ASP A 198 -29.82 -1.82 -37.18
C ASP A 198 -29.61 -2.11 -38.68
N GLY A 199 -29.44 -3.38 -39.02
CA GLY A 199 -29.60 -3.86 -40.38
C GLY A 199 -29.06 -5.28 -40.62
N PRO A 200 -29.75 -6.10 -41.41
CA PRO A 200 -31.15 -6.50 -41.29
C PRO A 200 -31.27 -7.97 -40.88
N THR A 201 -32.42 -8.28 -40.27
CA THR A 201 -32.98 -9.63 -40.13
C THR A 201 -32.83 -10.46 -41.40
N ALA A 202 -32.04 -11.54 -41.34
CA ALA A 202 -32.14 -12.64 -42.29
C ALA A 202 -33.15 -13.66 -41.74
N ALA A 203 -34.33 -13.70 -42.35
CA ALA A 203 -35.33 -14.75 -42.15
C ALA A 203 -34.88 -16.07 -42.83
N PRO A 204 -35.50 -17.22 -42.48
CA PRO A 204 -34.87 -18.54 -42.48
C PRO A 204 -34.95 -19.30 -43.82
N GLY A 205 -33.94 -20.12 -44.12
CA GLY A 205 -33.95 -21.11 -45.20
C GLY A 205 -34.52 -22.47 -44.73
N PRO A 206 -34.97 -23.34 -45.67
CA PRO A 206 -36.11 -24.23 -45.45
C PRO A 206 -35.83 -25.51 -44.64
N THR A 207 -36.81 -25.78 -43.79
CA THR A 207 -37.29 -27.05 -43.21
C THR A 207 -36.67 -28.37 -43.70
N GLY A 208 -35.97 -29.05 -42.79
CA GLY A 208 -35.91 -30.52 -42.72
C GLY A 208 -36.96 -31.04 -41.72
N PRO A 209 -37.47 -32.29 -41.88
CA PRO A 209 -38.57 -32.80 -41.06
C PRO A 209 -38.19 -33.00 -39.58
N PRO A 210 -39.14 -32.84 -38.64
CA PRO A 210 -38.88 -32.88 -37.21
C PRO A 210 -38.61 -34.30 -36.69
N PRO A 211 -37.67 -34.51 -35.76
CA PRO A 211 -37.56 -35.76 -35.01
C PRO A 211 -38.67 -35.85 -33.94
N ALA A 212 -39.18 -37.07 -33.75
CA ALA A 212 -40.25 -37.40 -32.80
C ALA A 212 -39.86 -37.14 -31.32
N PRO A 213 -40.84 -36.90 -30.43
CA PRO A 213 -40.57 -36.49 -29.04
C PRO A 213 -40.11 -37.67 -28.18
N GLY A 214 -38.88 -37.57 -27.68
CA GLY A 214 -38.30 -38.43 -26.64
C GLY A 214 -38.20 -37.69 -25.30
N THR A 215 -38.57 -38.40 -24.25
CA THR A 215 -38.79 -38.02 -22.85
C THR A 215 -37.71 -37.14 -22.21
N ALA A 216 -38.12 -36.04 -21.56
CA ALA A 216 -37.27 -35.16 -20.76
C ALA A 216 -37.04 -35.71 -19.34
N PRO A 217 -35.83 -35.55 -18.77
CA PRO A 217 -35.64 -35.38 -17.33
C PRO A 217 -35.40 -33.89 -16.98
N GLY A 218 -36.01 -33.44 -15.89
CA GLY A 218 -36.24 -32.03 -15.54
C GLY A 218 -34.98 -31.18 -15.34
N ARG A 219 -35.03 -29.95 -15.89
CA ARG A 219 -34.15 -28.85 -15.48
C ARG A 219 -34.59 -28.35 -14.10
N GLY A 220 -33.65 -28.39 -13.15
CA GLY A 220 -33.74 -27.62 -11.91
C GLY A 220 -33.87 -26.12 -12.21
N ALA A 221 -34.61 -25.45 -11.35
CA ALA A 221 -34.99 -24.05 -11.45
C ALA A 221 -33.77 -23.11 -11.57
N ALA A 222 -33.91 -22.09 -12.42
CA ALA A 222 -33.03 -20.93 -12.44
C ALA A 222 -33.14 -20.16 -11.11
N PRO A 223 -32.05 -19.60 -10.56
CA PRO A 223 -32.15 -18.65 -9.47
C PRO A 223 -32.83 -17.36 -9.96
N ALA A 224 -33.72 -16.83 -9.14
CA ALA A 224 -34.40 -15.56 -9.40
C ALA A 224 -33.40 -14.40 -9.41
N THR A 225 -33.54 -13.51 -10.39
CA THR A 225 -32.97 -12.16 -10.42
C THR A 225 -33.47 -11.38 -9.19
N PRO A 226 -32.61 -10.85 -8.30
CA PRO A 226 -33.07 -9.86 -7.34
C PRO A 226 -33.28 -8.54 -8.08
N ALA A 227 -34.53 -8.08 -8.12
CA ALA A 227 -34.85 -6.71 -8.49
C ALA A 227 -34.28 -5.77 -7.41
N SER A 228 -33.27 -4.97 -7.74
CA SER A 228 -32.78 -3.91 -6.87
C SER A 228 -33.69 -2.69 -6.98
N THR A 229 -34.71 -2.64 -6.13
CA THR A 229 -35.36 -1.40 -5.73
C THR A 229 -35.30 -1.34 -4.21
N GLY A 230 -34.29 -0.66 -3.69
CA GLY A 230 -34.07 -0.47 -2.25
C GLY A 230 -33.06 0.65 -2.05
N ALA A 231 -33.47 1.69 -1.33
CA ALA A 231 -32.73 2.91 -1.09
C ALA A 231 -31.42 2.66 -0.30
N TRP A 232 -30.50 3.63 -0.38
CA TRP A 232 -29.36 3.77 0.52
C TRP A 232 -29.83 3.65 1.98
N GLU A 233 -29.39 2.59 2.65
CA GLU A 233 -29.52 2.43 4.09
C GLU A 233 -28.14 2.68 4.70
N PRO A 234 -27.97 3.70 5.57
CA PRO A 234 -26.68 3.98 6.20
C PRO A 234 -26.32 2.89 7.21
N ASP A 235 -25.02 2.58 7.31
CA ASP A 235 -24.47 1.59 8.25
C ASP A 235 -24.89 1.87 9.71
N PRO A 236 -25.08 0.83 10.54
CA PRO A 236 -25.30 0.99 11.96
C PRO A 236 -24.08 1.62 12.63
N VAL A 237 -24.35 2.57 13.52
CA VAL A 237 -23.36 3.34 14.27
C VAL A 237 -22.54 2.40 15.16
N ASP A 238 -21.23 2.53 15.12
CA ASP A 238 -20.29 1.84 16.01
C ASP A 238 -20.53 2.30 17.46
N GLU A 239 -21.08 1.42 18.31
CA GLU A 239 -21.34 1.71 19.73
C GLU A 239 -20.06 1.79 20.60
N GLY A 240 -18.88 1.93 19.99
CA GLY A 240 -17.58 1.99 20.67
C GLY A 240 -17.17 3.35 21.25
N GLU A 241 -17.80 4.47 20.88
CA GLU A 241 -17.40 5.82 21.33
C GLU A 241 -18.41 6.50 22.26
N THR A 242 -18.73 5.87 23.40
CA THR A 242 -19.34 6.60 24.53
C THR A 242 -18.67 6.27 25.85
N ARG A 243 -17.40 6.67 26.02
CA ARG A 243 -16.85 6.86 27.36
C ARG A 243 -15.69 7.86 27.35
N GLY A 244 -15.97 9.10 27.76
CA GLY A 244 -14.90 10.02 28.16
C GLY A 244 -15.13 11.51 27.97
N THR A 245 -16.26 12.08 28.40
CA THR A 245 -16.34 13.53 28.65
C THR A 245 -17.02 13.81 29.98
N THR A 246 -16.34 13.53 31.09
CA THR A 246 -16.63 14.26 32.33
C THR A 246 -15.92 15.60 32.26
N ARG A 247 -16.72 16.60 31.93
CA ARG A 247 -16.47 18.03 32.04
C ARG A 247 -16.06 18.38 33.47
N ALA A 248 -14.85 18.91 33.64
CA ALA A 248 -14.46 19.64 34.83
C ALA A 248 -14.88 21.10 34.64
N GLU A 249 -15.82 21.58 35.44
CA GLU A 249 -16.04 23.01 35.69
C GLU A 249 -16.28 23.19 37.19
N GLY A 250 -15.62 24.20 37.78
CA GLY A 250 -15.96 24.80 39.08
C GLY A 250 -15.29 24.19 40.29
#